data_AF-A0A7W0WY32-F1
#
_entry.id   AF-A0A7W0WY32-F1
#
_cell.length_a   1.000
_cell.length_b   1.000
_cell.length_c   1.000
_cell.angle_alpha   90.00
_cell.angle_beta   90.00
_cell.angle_gamma   90.00
#
_symmetry.space_group_name_H-M   'P 1'
#
loop_
_entity.id
_entity.type
_entity.pdbx_description
1 polymer ?
#
loop_
_entity_poly.entity_id
_entity_poly.type
_entity_poly.pdbx_seq_one_letter_code
_entity_poly.pdbx_strand_id
1 'polypeptide(L)'
;GKRVALFGRGRVIVANLDGSQRWSIGFPGIKDLQWTGDELVALANGLAKLDADTGATVGARCGWKFGLRTTASFMDLAGSTICDR
;
A
#
# COMPACT_ATOMS: atom_id res chain seq x y z
N GLY A 1 18.92 -8.24 -0.19
CA GLY A 1 19.43 -7.55 1.02
C GLY A 1 18.29 -7.36 1.98
N LYS A 2 18.49 -7.48 3.30
CA LYS A 2 17.39 -7.29 4.27
C LYS A 2 16.95 -5.82 4.26
N ARG A 3 15.64 -5.58 4.07
CA ARG A 3 15.01 -4.25 3.98
C ARG A 3 13.96 -4.12 5.07
N VAL A 4 13.70 -2.89 5.51
CA VAL A 4 12.61 -2.56 6.44
C VAL A 4 11.65 -1.63 5.73
N ALA A 5 10.35 -1.90 5.88
CA ALA A 5 9.31 -1.03 5.35
C ALA A 5 8.48 -0.47 6.50
N LEU A 6 8.18 0.82 6.41
CA LEU A 6 7.44 1.58 7.41
C LEU A 6 6.30 2.31 6.70
N PHE A 7 5.16 2.43 7.37
CA PHE A 7 4.06 3.25 6.88
C PHE A 7 3.47 4.12 7.97
N GLY A 8 2.97 5.29 7.58
CA GLY A 8 2.37 6.25 8.49
C GLY A 8 2.21 7.61 7.83
N ARG A 9 1.25 8.42 8.33
CA ARG A 9 0.99 9.77 7.82
C ARG A 9 0.80 9.82 6.29
N GLY A 10 0.17 8.78 5.72
CA GLY A 10 -0.08 8.68 4.28
C GLY A 10 1.19 8.51 3.44
N ARG A 11 2.25 7.91 3.99
CA ARG A 11 3.50 7.62 3.29
C ARG A 11 3.95 6.18 3.52
N VAL A 12 4.71 5.68 2.56
CA VAL A 12 5.53 4.47 2.68
C VAL A 12 6.99 4.88 2.62
N ILE A 13 7.80 4.26 3.48
CA ILE A 13 9.24 4.44 3.53
C ILE A 13 9.87 3.06 3.51
N VAL A 14 10.89 2.87 2.67
CA VAL A 14 11.76 1.70 2.74
C VAL A 14 13.16 2.14 3.12
N ALA A 15 13.75 1.45 4.08
CA ALA A 15 15.08 1.70 4.60
C ALA A 15 15.93 0.42 4.61
N ASN A 16 17.24 0.61 4.57
CA ASN A 16 18.22 -0.44 4.87
C ASN A 16 18.24 -0.72 6.39
N LEU A 17 18.87 -1.82 6.79
CA LEU A 17 19.02 -2.18 8.21
C LEU A 17 19.88 -1.20 9.02
N ASP A 18 20.74 -0.43 8.34
CA ASP A 18 21.53 0.63 8.96
C ASP A 18 20.71 1.92 9.21
N GLY A 19 19.42 1.92 8.86
CA GLY A 19 18.53 3.06 9.00
C GLY A 19 18.58 4.05 7.84
N SER A 20 19.47 3.86 6.86
CA SER A 20 19.50 4.71 5.67
C SER A 20 18.24 4.51 4.83
N GLN A 21 17.57 5.63 4.49
CA GLN A 21 16.39 5.59 3.65
C GLN A 21 16.78 5.24 2.22
N ARG A 22 16.13 4.24 1.62
CA ARG A 22 16.22 3.96 0.19
C ARG A 22 15.31 4.89 -0.61
N TRP A 23 14.04 4.91 -0.24
CA TRP A 23 13.04 5.76 -0.88
C TRP A 23 11.85 6.03 0.05
N SER A 24 11.09 7.05 -0.31
CA SER A 24 9.81 7.37 0.32
C SER A 24 8.84 7.90 -0.71
N ILE A 25 7.63 7.36 -0.72
CA ILE A 25 6.54 7.80 -1.60
C ILE A 25 5.31 8.22 -0.81
N GLY A 26 4.53 9.13 -1.39
CA GLY A 26 3.19 9.42 -0.90
C GLY A 26 2.28 8.24 -1.18
N PHE A 27 1.65 7.70 -0.14
CA PHE A 27 0.64 6.66 -0.24
C PHE A 27 -0.56 6.96 0.70
N PRO A 28 -1.38 7.98 0.38
CA PRO A 28 -2.62 8.26 1.09
C PRO A 28 -3.51 7.03 1.25
N GLY A 29 -4.10 6.87 2.43
CA GLY A 29 -5.05 5.80 2.72
C GLY A 29 -4.43 4.42 3.00
N ILE A 30 -3.10 4.33 3.12
CA ILE A 30 -2.45 3.09 3.56
C ILE A 30 -2.91 2.68 4.96
N LYS A 31 -3.23 1.40 5.11
CA LYS A 31 -3.70 0.77 6.34
C LYS A 31 -2.75 -0.31 6.83
N ASP A 32 -2.07 -0.98 5.90
CA ASP A 32 -1.10 -2.02 6.22
C ASP A 32 -0.05 -2.17 5.11
N LEU A 33 1.07 -2.79 5.45
CA LEU A 33 2.20 -3.01 4.55
C LEU A 33 2.86 -4.37 4.87
N GLN A 34 2.95 -5.23 3.88
CA GLN A 34 3.42 -6.61 4.02
C GLN A 34 4.50 -6.93 2.99
N TRP A 35 5.51 -7.69 3.40
CA TRP A 35 6.49 -8.25 2.48
C TRP A 35 6.04 -9.63 2.00
N THR A 36 6.18 -9.90 0.70
CA THR A 36 5.99 -11.23 0.11
C THR A 36 7.19 -11.54 -0.77
N GLY A 37 8.14 -12.32 -0.22
CA GLY A 37 9.46 -12.48 -0.83
C GLY A 37 10.18 -11.12 -0.96
N ASP A 38 10.55 -10.75 -2.19
CA ASP A 38 11.17 -9.46 -2.49
C ASP A 38 10.17 -8.35 -2.85
N GLU A 39 8.87 -8.65 -2.84
CA GLU A 39 7.82 -7.72 -3.25
C GLU A 39 7.16 -7.08 -2.03
N LEU A 40 6.79 -5.80 -2.17
CA LEU A 40 6.13 -5.04 -1.11
C LEU A 40 4.66 -4.83 -1.46
N VAL A 41 3.75 -5.28 -0.60
CA VAL A 41 2.31 -5.16 -0.82
C VAL A 41 1.73 -4.14 0.16
N ALA A 42 1.14 -3.08 -0.38
CA ALA A 42 0.44 -2.05 0.37
C ALA A 42 -1.08 -2.28 0.33
N LEU A 43 -1.70 -2.27 1.52
CA LEU A 43 -3.15 -2.36 1.69
C LEU A 43 -3.74 -0.97 1.95
N ALA A 44 -4.77 -0.59 1.20
CA ALA A 44 -5.52 0.64 1.38
C ALA A 44 -7.02 0.44 1.09
N ASN A 45 -7.59 1.18 0.14
CA ASN A 45 -8.91 0.91 -0.46
C ASN A 45 -8.77 -0.02 -1.69
N GLY A 46 -7.92 -1.03 -1.54
CA GLY A 46 -7.41 -1.90 -2.60
C GLY A 46 -6.04 -2.45 -2.19
N LEU A 47 -5.42 -3.20 -3.09
CA LEU A 47 -4.07 -3.74 -2.95
C LEU A 47 -3.16 -3.13 -4.02
N ALA A 48 -1.98 -2.66 -3.62
CA ALA A 48 -0.92 -2.28 -4.54
C ALA A 48 0.32 -3.13 -4.29
N LYS A 49 0.94 -3.62 -5.36
CA LYS A 49 2.29 -4.15 -5.34
C LYS A 49 3.25 -3.03 -5.71
N LEU A 50 4.22 -2.80 -4.84
CA LEU A 50 5.28 -1.82 -4.97
C LEU A 50 6.60 -2.54 -5.25
N ASP A 51 7.36 -1.98 -6.17
CA ASP A 51 8.75 -2.35 -6.38
C ASP A 51 9.59 -1.96 -5.16
N ALA A 52 10.35 -2.91 -4.62
CA ALA A 52 11.07 -2.73 -3.36
C ALA A 52 12.28 -1.79 -3.47
N ASP A 53 12.79 -1.55 -4.68
CA ASP A 53 14.00 -0.76 -4.92
C ASP A 53 13.68 0.69 -5.33
N THR A 54 12.53 0.91 -5.95
CA THR A 54 12.12 2.22 -6.48
C THR A 54 10.86 2.79 -5.83
N GLY A 55 10.03 1.94 -5.22
CA GLY A 55 8.70 2.31 -4.72
C GLY A 55 7.65 2.47 -5.83
N ALA A 56 7.98 2.16 -7.09
CA ALA A 56 7.03 2.24 -8.19
C ALA A 56 5.90 1.22 -8.02
N THR A 57 4.67 1.60 -8.34
CA THR A 57 3.56 0.66 -8.38
C THR A 57 3.70 -0.23 -9.61
N VAL A 58 3.94 -1.52 -9.39
CA VAL A 58 4.10 -2.54 -10.45
C VAL A 58 2.83 -3.37 -10.66
N GLY A 59 1.86 -3.24 -9.76
CA GLY A 59 0.54 -3.82 -9.92
C GLY A 59 -0.46 -3.22 -8.94
N ALA A 60 -1.73 -3.14 -9.33
CA ALA A 60 -2.81 -2.67 -8.48
C ALA A 60 -4.07 -3.49 -8.70
N ARG A 61 -4.80 -3.74 -7.61
CA ARG A 61 -6.16 -4.27 -7.63
C ARG A 61 -7.04 -3.37 -6.79
N CYS A 62 -7.95 -2.67 -7.47
CA CYS A 62 -8.88 -1.73 -6.87
C CYS A 62 -10.25 -2.37 -6.66
N GLY A 63 -11.08 -1.77 -5.81
CA GLY A 63 -12.44 -2.24 -5.53
C GLY A 63 -12.55 -3.32 -4.45
N TRP A 64 -11.46 -3.71 -3.81
CA TRP A 64 -11.49 -4.68 -2.71
C TRP A 64 -11.77 -3.97 -1.37
N LYS A 65 -13.00 -4.07 -0.86
CA LYS A 65 -13.35 -3.80 0.55
C LYS A 65 -13.69 -5.11 1.25
N PHE A 66 -12.76 -5.67 2.03
CA PHE A 66 -13.10 -6.71 2.99
C PHE A 66 -13.90 -6.07 4.14
N GLY A 67 -15.22 -6.24 4.09
CA GLY A 67 -16.10 -5.94 5.21
C GLY A 67 -17.25 -6.93 5.17
N LEU A 68 -17.24 -7.93 6.05
CA LEU A 68 -18.47 -8.63 6.39
C LEU A 68 -19.38 -7.59 7.05
N ARG A 69 -20.33 -7.07 6.29
CA ARG A 69 -21.37 -6.16 6.79
C ARG A 69 -22.67 -6.92 6.86
N THR A 70 -23.39 -6.76 7.96
CA THR A 70 -24.71 -7.36 8.19
C THR A 70 -25.79 -6.78 7.28
N THR A 71 -25.52 -5.68 6.59
CA THR A 71 -26.40 -5.06 5.60
C THR A 71 -25.62 -4.73 4.33
N ALA A 72 -26.21 -5.07 3.17
CA ALA A 72 -25.68 -4.68 1.87
C ALA A 72 -25.81 -3.16 1.71
N SER A 73 -24.72 -2.43 1.96
CA SER A 73 -24.65 -1.02 1.59
C SER A 73 -24.37 -0.94 0.10
N PHE A 74 -25.28 -0.35 -0.68
CA PHE A 74 -24.96 0.13 -2.02
C PHE A 74 -23.71 1.00 -1.89
N MET A 75 -22.62 0.56 -2.51
CA MET A 75 -21.32 1.19 -2.34
C MET A 75 -21.36 2.60 -2.91
N ASP A 76 -21.31 3.61 -2.04
CA ASP A 76 -20.78 4.90 -2.42
C ASP A 76 -19.33 4.68 -2.86
N LEU A 77 -19.12 4.76 -4.18
CA LEU A 77 -17.83 4.79 -4.88
C LEU A 77 -17.04 6.08 -4.56
N ALA A 78 -17.47 6.88 -3.58
CA ALA A 78 -16.98 8.23 -3.31
C ALA A 78 -15.61 8.32 -2.61
N GLY A 79 -14.81 7.25 -2.62
CA GLY A 79 -13.45 7.29 -2.10
C GLY A 79 -12.46 6.98 -3.21
N SER A 80 -11.51 7.88 -3.46
CA SER A 80 -10.44 7.64 -4.43
C SER A 80 -9.74 6.31 -4.12
N THR A 81 -9.71 5.45 -5.13
CA THR A 81 -9.02 4.18 -5.09
C THR A 81 -7.53 4.39 -5.37
N ILE A 82 -6.73 3.35 -5.16
CA ILE A 82 -5.34 3.32 -5.61
C ILE A 82 -5.23 3.59 -7.13
N CYS A 83 -6.29 3.31 -7.90
CA CYS A 83 -6.33 3.43 -9.35
C CYS A 83 -6.81 4.79 -9.86
N ASP A 84 -7.41 5.63 -9.02
CA ASP A 84 -7.89 6.96 -9.42
C ASP A 84 -6.77 8.02 -9.33
N ARG A 85 -5.52 7.57 -9.47
CA ARG A 85 -4.30 8.38 -9.39
C ARG A 85 -3.69 8.61 -10.76
#